data_AF-A0A1E4NAY1-F1
#
_entry.id   AF-A0A1E4NAY1-F1
#
_cell.length_a   1.000
_cell.length_b   1.000
_cell.length_c   1.000
_cell.angle_alpha   90.00
_cell.angle_beta   90.00
_cell.angle_gamma   90.00
#
_symmetry.space_group_name_H-M   'P 1'
#
loop_
_entity.id
_entity.type
_entity.pdbx_description
1 polymer ?
#
loop_
_entity_poly.entity_id
_entity_poly.type
_entity_poly.pdbx_seq_one_letter_code
_entity_poly.pdbx_strand_id
1 'polypeptide(L)' 'MAAYLNAWLEEAPDDAAGIARAKGMSQVARDAGLSRESLYKALSENRNPSFATVLKVARALGVRLHAEAA' A
#
# COMPACT_ATOMS: atom_id res chain seq x y z
N MET A 1 -12.63 10.11 -8.31
CA MET A 1 -11.80 9.15 -7.55
C MET A 1 -10.43 9.74 -7.19
N ALA A 2 -9.64 10.25 -8.14
CA ALA A 2 -8.32 10.84 -7.87
C ALA A 2 -8.34 12.00 -6.85
N ALA A 3 -9.35 12.88 -6.89
CA ALA A 3 -9.48 13.99 -5.94
C ALA A 3 -9.68 13.53 -4.49
N TYR A 4 -10.38 12.41 -4.26
CA TYR A 4 -10.62 11.87 -2.92
C TYR A 4 -9.37 11.19 -2.37
N LEU A 5 -8.60 10.51 -3.23
CA LEU A 5 -7.34 9.89 -2.88
C LEU A 5 -6.27 10.94 -2.53
N ASN A 6 -6.21 12.04 -3.28
CA ASN A 6 -5.31 13.16 -3.00
C ASN A 6 -5.67 13.87 -1.70
N ALA A 7 -6.95 14.19 -1.48
CA ALA A 7 -7.39 14.83 -0.23
C ALA A 7 -7.05 13.97 1.00
N TRP A 8 -7.26 12.66 0.91
CA TRP A 8 -6.92 11.73 1.98
C TRP A 8 -5.39 11.58 2.17
N LEU A 9 -4.60 11.60 1.10
CA LEU A 9 -3.12 11.59 1.16
C LEU A 9 -2.54 12.87 1.80
N GLU A 10 -3.20 14.02 1.63
CA GLU A 10 -2.80 15.27 2.30
C GLU A 10 -3.09 15.22 3.81
N GLU A 11 -4.15 14.55 4.21
CA GLU A 11 -4.63 14.52 5.60
C GLU A 11 -4.00 13.38 6.42
N ALA A 12 -3.57 12.29 5.76
CA ALA A 12 -2.89 11.15 6.37
C ALA A 12 -1.80 10.56 5.43
N PRO A 13 -0.67 11.27 5.22
CA PRO A 13 0.36 10.86 4.25
C PRO A 13 0.98 9.49 4.54
N ASP A 14 0.89 9.00 5.77
CA ASP A 14 1.52 7.75 6.23
C ASP A 14 0.56 6.54 6.29
N ASP A 15 -0.75 6.68 6.03
CA ASP A 15 -1.75 5.60 6.23
C ASP A 15 -1.93 4.68 5.00
N ALA A 16 -0.88 3.98 4.57
CA ALA A 16 -0.96 3.04 3.44
C ALA A 16 -2.11 2.01 3.53
N ALA A 17 -2.64 1.74 4.73
CA ALA A 17 -3.79 0.88 4.94
C ALA A 17 -5.12 1.51 4.47
N GLY A 18 -5.27 2.84 4.53
CA GLY A 18 -6.41 3.57 3.99
C GLY A 18 -6.53 3.46 2.46
N ILE A 19 -5.42 3.59 1.73
CA ILE A 19 -5.35 3.39 0.27
C ILE A 19 -5.82 1.98 -0.10
N ALA A 20 -5.35 0.99 0.65
CA ALA A 20 -5.67 -0.41 0.41
C ALA A 20 -7.13 -0.76 0.76
N ARG A 21 -7.74 -0.08 1.75
CA ARG A 21 -9.19 -0.22 2.04
C ARG A 21 -10.05 0.36 0.93
N ALA A 22 -9.70 1.54 0.40
CA ALA A 22 -10.43 2.17 -0.70
C ALA A 22 -10.44 1.32 -1.99
N LYS A 23 -9.36 0.56 -2.24
CA LYS A 23 -9.25 -0.36 -3.38
C LYS A 23 -9.82 -1.77 -3.12
N GLY A 24 -10.09 -2.11 -1.87
CA GLY A 24 -10.53 -3.43 -1.43
C GLY A 24 -9.36 -4.36 -1.13
N MET A 25 -9.18 -4.69 0.16
CA MET A 25 -8.01 -5.40 0.68
C MET A 25 -7.82 -6.82 0.07
N SER A 26 -8.91 -7.52 -0.24
CA SER A 26 -8.88 -8.83 -0.90
C SER A 26 -8.34 -8.74 -2.33
N GLN A 27 -8.68 -7.68 -3.06
CA GLN A 27 -8.19 -7.44 -4.42
C GLN A 27 -6.70 -7.10 -4.39
N VAL A 28 -6.28 -6.25 -3.45
CA VAL A 28 -4.86 -5.90 -3.27
C VAL A 28 -4.02 -7.13 -2.94
N ALA A 29 -4.49 -8.02 -2.06
CA ALA A 29 -3.77 -9.26 -1.73
C ALA A 29 -3.60 -10.16 -2.97
N ARG A 30 -4.67 -10.31 -3.75
CA ARG A 30 -4.66 -11.09 -5.00
C ARG A 30 -3.68 -10.51 -6.02
N ASP A 31 -3.73 -9.20 -6.25
CA ASP A 31 -2.89 -8.52 -7.24
C ASP A 31 -1.42 -8.47 -6.81
N ALA A 32 -1.15 -8.41 -5.50
CA ALA A 32 0.20 -8.49 -4.94
C ALA A 32 0.75 -9.93 -4.89
N GLY A 33 -0.09 -10.95 -5.13
CA GLY A 33 0.28 -12.36 -4.97
C GLY A 33 0.60 -12.73 -3.52
N LEU A 34 -0.13 -12.14 -2.55
CA LEU A 34 0.05 -12.33 -1.12
C LEU A 34 -1.19 -12.95 -0.50
N SER A 35 -1.01 -13.68 0.60
CA SER A 35 -2.15 -14.01 1.46
C SER A 35 -2.66 -12.73 2.15
N ARG A 36 -3.93 -12.72 2.58
CA ARG A 36 -4.48 -11.61 3.36
C ARG A 36 -3.65 -11.34 4.63
N GLU A 37 -3.18 -12.39 5.29
CA GLU A 37 -2.33 -12.29 6.48
C GLU A 37 -0.98 -11.64 6.15
N SER A 38 -0.33 -12.06 5.06
CA SER A 38 0.93 -11.46 4.59
C SER A 38 0.75 -10.00 4.20
N LEU A 39 -0.39 -9.64 3.57
CA LEU A 39 -0.71 -8.25 3.25
C LEU A 39 -0.89 -7.41 4.51
N TYR A 40 -1.69 -7.88 5.48
CA TYR A 40 -1.88 -7.17 6.76
C TYR A 40 -0.58 -7.01 7.53
N LYS A 41 0.29 -8.04 7.53
CA LYS A 41 1.62 -7.97 8.13
C LYS A 41 2.53 -6.97 7.42
N ALA A 42 2.38 -6.76 6.12
CA ALA A 42 3.17 -5.81 5.36
C ALA A 42 2.73 -4.35 5.54
N LEU A 43 1.46 -4.13 5.89
CA LEU A 43 0.86 -2.80 6.07
C LEU A 43 0.75 -2.36 7.54
N SER A 44 1.09 -3.21 8.51
CA SER A 44 1.03 -2.88 9.94
C SER A 44 2.29 -2.14 10.42
N GLU A 45 2.12 -1.19 11.34
CA GLU A 45 3.17 -0.31 11.89
C GLU A 45 4.38 -1.03 12.50
N ASN A 46 4.23 -2.25 13.01
CA ASN A 46 5.25 -2.93 13.84
C ASN A 46 5.96 -4.10 13.15
N ARG A 47 6.12 -4.08 11.83
CA ARG A 47 6.65 -5.24 11.07
C ARG A 47 7.72 -4.84 10.06
N ASN A 48 8.59 -5.81 9.77
CA ASN A 48 9.71 -5.69 8.83
C ASN A 48 9.40 -6.45 7.52
N PRO A 49 8.54 -5.92 6.62
CA PRO A 49 8.32 -6.55 5.31
C PRO A 49 9.61 -6.50 4.48
N SER A 50 9.85 -7.52 3.67
CA SER A 50 10.93 -7.44 2.69
C SER A 50 10.63 -6.32 1.67
N PHE A 51 11.66 -5.67 1.16
CA PHE A 51 11.51 -4.63 0.12
C PHE A 51 10.73 -5.14 -1.10
N ALA A 52 10.93 -6.40 -1.48
CA ALA A 52 10.16 -7.06 -2.55
C ALA A 52 8.64 -7.09 -2.25
N THR A 53 8.26 -7.27 -0.98
CA THR A 53 6.85 -7.24 -0.54
C THR A 53 6.28 -5.83 -0.68
N VAL A 54 7.05 -4.82 -0.25
CA VAL A 54 6.65 -3.41 -0.38
C VAL A 54 6.39 -3.06 -1.85
N LEU A 55 7.29 -3.44 -2.76
CA LEU A 55 7.11 -3.20 -4.20
C LEU A 55 5.87 -3.87 -4.79
N LYS A 56 5.58 -5.12 -4.39
CA LYS A 56 4.38 -5.83 -4.84
C LYS A 56 3.10 -5.13 -4.38
N VAL A 57 3.06 -4.70 -3.11
CA VAL A 57 1.91 -3.99 -2.56
C VAL A 57 1.75 -2.61 -3.21
N ALA A 58 2.82 -1.84 -3.39
CA ALA A 58 2.77 -0.54 -4.08
C ALA A 58 2.18 -0.67 -5.49
N ARG A 59 2.66 -1.66 -6.28
CA ARG A 59 2.10 -1.94 -7.61
C ARG A 59 0.63 -2.36 -7.56
N ALA A 60 0.26 -3.25 -6.63
CA ALA A 60 -1.12 -3.67 -6.44
C ALA A 60 -2.04 -2.51 -6.05
N LEU A 61 -1.52 -1.49 -5.36
CA LEU A 61 -2.26 -0.26 -5.05
C LEU A 61 -2.30 0.72 -6.23
N GLY A 62 -1.42 0.58 -7.22
CA GLY A 62 -1.28 1.52 -8.33
C GLY A 62 -0.37 2.71 -8.00
N VAL A 63 0.44 2.58 -6.95
CA VAL A 63 1.42 3.57 -6.50
C VAL A 63 2.75 3.32 -7.22
N ARG A 64 3.44 4.39 -7.60
CA ARG A 64 4.81 4.35 -8.13
C ARG A 64 5.76 4.88 -7.07
N LEU A 65 6.79 4.11 -6.74
CA LEU A 65 7.88 4.59 -5.90
C LEU A 65 8.87 5.37 -6.76
N HIS A 66 9.30 6.52 -6.26
CA HIS A 66 10.37 7.32 -6.81
C HIS A 66 11.52 7.35 -5.80
N ALA A 67 12.74 7.15 -6.27
CA ALA A 67 13.94 7.27 -5.45
C ALA A 67 14.67 8.54 -5.87
N GLU A 68 15.06 9.35 -4.89
CA GLU A 68 15.83 10.57 -5.08
C GLU A 68 17.16 10.45 -4.34
N ALA A 69 18.23 10.99 -4.92
CA ALA A 69 19.51 11.07 -4.24
C ALA A 69 19.43 12.10 -3.11
N ALA A 70 20.08 11.81 -1.98
CA ALA A 70 20.16 12.73 -0.86
C ALA A 70 21.00 13.98 -1.17
#